data_AF-A0A084UBK4-F1
#
_entry.id   AF-A0A084UBK4-F1
#
_cell.length_a   1.000
_cell.length_b   1.000
_cell.length_c   1.000
_cell.angle_alpha   90.00
_cell.angle_beta   90.00
_cell.angle_gamma   90.00
#
_symmetry.space_group_name_H-M   'P 1'
#
loop_
_entity.id
_entity.type
_entity.pdbx_description
1 polymer ?
#
loop_
_entity_poly.entity_id
_entity_poly.type
_entity_poly.pdbx_seq_one_letter_code
_entity_poly.pdbx_strand_id
1 'polypeptide(L)'
;MVALVSLDMVKRALRIGDLDENGDPLPSEDDVLLETYIAAASAAVINYLKGQAEAVLNLDSSGELPSGAEVPSEVQMACILLVGHFYREPDGDAEDAFEHGYLPKPVISLLYPLRDPALK
;
A
#
# COMPACT_ATOMS: atom_id res chain seq x y z
N MET A 1 7.65 -8.20 8.94
CA MET A 1 6.40 -7.87 8.22
C MET A 1 6.63 -6.54 7.52
N VAL A 2 6.58 -6.53 6.19
CA VAL A 2 6.94 -5.33 5.40
C VAL A 2 5.74 -4.38 5.34
N ALA A 3 5.95 -3.13 5.77
CA ALA A 3 5.01 -2.03 5.58
C ALA A 3 5.59 -1.03 4.58
N LEU A 4 4.92 -0.85 3.43
CA LEU A 4 5.34 0.10 2.39
C LEU A 4 4.96 1.54 2.70
N VAL A 5 4.07 1.75 3.67
CA VAL A 5 3.57 3.05 4.13
C VAL A 5 3.35 3.00 5.64
N SER A 6 3.48 4.14 6.32
CA SER A 6 3.17 4.23 7.75
C SER A 6 1.67 4.39 8.01
N LEU A 7 1.24 4.06 9.22
CA LEU A 7 -0.12 4.28 9.68
C LEU A 7 -0.55 5.75 9.53
N ASP A 8 0.33 6.68 9.92
CA ASP A 8 0.06 8.12 9.81
C ASP A 8 -0.16 8.57 8.36
N MET A 9 0.62 8.03 7.42
CA MET A 9 0.45 8.33 5.98
C MET A 9 -0.93 7.89 5.50
N VAL A 10 -1.36 6.68 5.89
CA VAL A 10 -2.69 6.16 5.53
C VAL A 10 -3.80 7.01 6.14
N LYS A 11 -3.73 7.29 7.45
CA LYS A 11 -4.75 8.08 8.15
C LYS A 11 -4.90 9.48 7.56
N ARG A 12 -3.78 10.14 7.23
CA ARG A 12 -3.80 11.45 6.54
C ARG A 12 -4.41 11.35 5.15
N ALA A 13 -3.96 10.40 4.34
CA ALA A 13 -4.39 10.29 2.95
C ALA A 13 -5.87 9.92 2.81
N LEU A 14 -6.36 9.03 3.68
CA LEU A 14 -7.74 8.56 3.68
C LEU A 14 -8.66 9.37 4.60
N ARG A 15 -8.12 10.35 5.34
CA ARG A 15 -8.84 11.20 6.31
C ARG A 15 -9.57 10.38 7.38
N ILE A 16 -8.85 9.44 7.99
CA ILE A 16 -9.37 8.54 9.03
C ILE A 16 -8.90 9.03 10.40
N GLY A 17 -9.85 9.17 11.32
CA GLY A 17 -9.62 9.66 12.69
C GLY A 17 -9.50 11.18 12.78
N ASP A 18 -9.28 11.66 13.99
CA ASP A 18 -9.06 13.07 14.29
C ASP A 18 -7.59 13.46 14.14
N LEU A 19 -7.34 14.75 13.91
CA LEU A 19 -5.99 15.33 13.87
C LEU A 19 -5.77 16.20 15.11
N ASP A 20 -4.53 16.27 15.59
CA ASP A 20 -4.13 17.22 16.61
C ASP A 20 -3.98 18.65 16.05
N GLU A 21 -3.56 19.59 16.90
CA GLU A 21 -3.33 20.98 16.51
C GLU A 21 -2.22 21.19 15.46
N ASN A 22 -1.31 20.21 15.32
CA ASN A 22 -0.22 20.21 14.35
C ASN A 22 -0.60 19.51 13.03
N GLY A 23 -1.81 18.92 12.98
CA GLY A 23 -2.29 18.14 11.85
C GLY A 23 -1.80 16.69 11.85
N ASP A 24 -1.29 16.19 12.98
CA ASP A 24 -0.85 14.82 13.17
C ASP A 24 -2.03 13.91 13.55
N PRO A 25 -2.16 12.70 12.97
CA PRO A 25 -3.27 11.81 13.31
C PRO A 25 -3.24 11.36 14.77
N LEU A 26 -4.35 11.55 15.48
CA LEU A 26 -4.53 11.06 16.84
C LEU A 26 -4.84 9.55 16.84
N PRO A 27 -4.49 8.82 17.92
CA PRO A 27 -4.83 7.40 18.04
C PRO A 27 -6.33 7.12 17.81
N SER A 28 -6.64 6.07 17.07
CA SER A 28 -8.00 5.64 16.74
C SER A 28 -8.20 4.17 17.09
N GLU A 29 -9.45 3.78 17.37
CA GLU A 29 -9.82 2.37 17.58
C GLU A 29 -9.52 1.50 16.35
N ASP A 30 -9.50 2.12 15.16
CA ASP A 30 -9.22 1.44 13.88
C ASP A 30 -7.73 1.22 13.61
N ASP A 31 -6.82 1.76 14.44
CA ASP A 31 -5.37 1.71 14.16
C ASP A 31 -4.86 0.27 13.98
N VAL A 32 -5.33 -0.65 14.84
CA VAL A 32 -4.98 -2.09 14.75
C VAL A 32 -5.48 -2.72 13.45
N LEU A 33 -6.66 -2.31 12.99
CA LEU A 33 -7.24 -2.81 11.75
C LEU A 33 -6.48 -2.24 10.54
N LEU A 34 -6.17 -0.95 10.55
CA LEU A 34 -5.40 -0.28 9.51
C LEU A 34 -3.99 -0.87 9.39
N GLU A 35 -3.32 -1.19 10.50
CA GLU A 35 -2.03 -1.89 10.46
C GLU A 35 -2.13 -3.25 9.76
N THR A 36 -3.20 -3.99 10.01
CA THR A 36 -3.48 -5.27 9.33
C THR A 36 -3.68 -5.07 7.83
N TYR A 37 -4.45 -4.05 7.43
CA TYR A 37 -4.67 -3.72 6.03
C TYR A 37 -3.40 -3.21 5.34
N ILE A 38 -2.58 -2.41 6.02
CA ILE A 38 -1.28 -1.96 5.49
C ILE A 38 -0.38 -3.14 5.20
N ALA A 39 -0.32 -4.12 6.11
CA ALA A 39 0.47 -5.32 5.92
C ALA A 39 -0.02 -6.14 4.71
N ALA A 40 -1.34 -6.36 4.61
CA ALA A 40 -1.95 -7.09 3.51
C ALA A 40 -1.74 -6.37 2.16
N ALA A 41 -1.97 -5.06 2.13
CA ALA A 41 -1.78 -4.23 0.93
C ALA A 41 -0.32 -4.21 0.49
N SER A 42 0.62 -4.08 1.44
CA SER A 42 2.05 -4.11 1.18
C SER A 42 2.48 -5.42 0.53
N ALA A 43 2.04 -6.55 1.09
CA ALA A 43 2.31 -7.87 0.52
C ALA A 43 1.70 -8.03 -0.88
N ALA A 44 0.47 -7.56 -1.10
CA ALA A 44 -0.18 -7.61 -2.39
C ALA A 44 0.54 -6.79 -3.47
N VAL A 45 1.01 -5.59 -3.13
CA VAL A 45 1.79 -4.72 -4.01
C VAL A 45 3.14 -5.34 -4.35
N ILE A 46 3.87 -5.88 -3.37
CA ILE A 46 5.15 -6.59 -3.59
C ILE A 46 4.93 -7.78 -4.53
N ASN A 47 3.90 -8.60 -4.27
CA ASN A 47 3.56 -9.75 -5.11
C ASN A 47 3.19 -9.35 -6.54
N TYR A 48 2.51 -8.21 -6.70
CA TYR A 48 2.18 -7.68 -8.02
C TYR A 48 3.42 -7.28 -8.82
N LEU A 49 4.42 -6.66 -8.18
CA LEU A 49 5.70 -6.27 -8.79
C LEU A 49 6.59 -7.48 -9.15
N LYS A 50 6.34 -8.66 -8.57
CA LYS A 50 7.06 -9.91 -8.85
C LYS A 50 8.58 -9.71 -8.71
N GLY A 51 9.37 -10.22 -9.66
CA GLY A 51 10.83 -10.11 -9.64
C GLY A 51 11.38 -8.69 -9.71
N GLN A 52 10.55 -7.68 -10.07
CA GLN A 52 10.97 -6.28 -10.02
C GLN A 52 10.89 -5.68 -8.61
N ALA A 53 10.23 -6.35 -7.66
CA ALA A 53 10.08 -5.82 -6.29
C ALA A 53 11.44 -5.54 -5.62
N GLU A 54 12.42 -6.42 -5.79
CA GLU A 54 13.77 -6.25 -5.24
C GLU A 54 14.45 -5.00 -5.80
N ALA A 55 14.38 -4.78 -7.12
CA ALA A 55 14.99 -3.62 -7.78
C ALA A 55 14.28 -2.30 -7.48
N VAL A 56 12.95 -2.33 -7.33
CA VAL A 56 12.13 -1.13 -7.07
C VAL A 56 12.18 -0.70 -5.60
N LEU A 57 12.24 -1.66 -4.69
CA LEU A 57 12.14 -1.41 -3.24
C LEU A 57 13.45 -1.58 -2.49
N ASN A 58 14.53 -1.97 -3.18
CA ASN A 58 15.81 -2.33 -2.59
C ASN A 58 15.66 -3.34 -1.44
N LEU A 59 14.84 -4.38 -1.65
CA LEU A 59 14.61 -5.41 -0.63
C LEU A 59 15.94 -6.06 -0.24
N ASP A 60 16.10 -6.39 1.04
CA ASP A 60 17.26 -7.13 1.50
C ASP A 60 17.23 -8.59 1.02
N SER A 61 18.28 -9.34 1.33
CA SER A 61 18.39 -10.77 0.98
C SER A 61 17.35 -11.66 1.64
N SER A 62 16.59 -11.14 2.62
CA SER A 62 15.46 -11.81 3.28
C SER A 62 14.11 -11.42 2.65
N GLY A 63 14.11 -10.53 1.66
CA GLY A 63 12.90 -10.00 1.03
C GLY A 63 12.18 -8.96 1.88
N GLU A 64 12.84 -8.40 2.89
CA GLU A 64 12.30 -7.34 3.75
C GLU A 64 12.77 -5.96 3.29
N LEU A 65 12.00 -4.93 3.65
CA LEU A 65 12.38 -3.55 3.37
C LEU A 65 13.46 -3.10 4.37
N PRO A 66 14.66 -2.70 3.93
CA PRO A 66 15.68 -2.20 4.84
C PRO A 66 15.20 -0.97 5.61
N SER A 67 15.68 -0.82 6.85
CA SER A 67 15.43 0.40 7.62
C SER A 67 15.94 1.63 6.87
N GLY A 68 15.04 2.58 6.58
CA GLY A 68 15.36 3.81 5.84
C GLY A 68 15.34 3.67 4.32
N ALA A 69 14.87 2.55 3.77
CA ALA A 69 14.65 2.42 2.33
C ALA A 69 13.58 3.40 1.85
N GLU A 70 13.86 4.11 0.75
CA GLU A 70 12.90 5.00 0.11
C GLU A 70 11.93 4.18 -0.75
N VAL A 71 10.66 4.15 -0.36
CA VAL A 71 9.59 3.55 -1.16
C VAL A 71 9.14 4.57 -2.22
N PRO A 72 9.13 4.25 -3.52
CA PRO A 72 8.66 5.16 -4.56
C PRO A 72 7.23 5.66 -4.32
N SER A 73 6.93 6.90 -4.65
CA SER A 73 5.63 7.53 -4.36
C SER A 73 4.46 6.79 -5.03
N GLU A 74 4.65 6.22 -6.21
CA GLU A 74 3.66 5.42 -6.92
C GLU A 74 3.33 4.13 -6.15
N VAL A 75 4.33 3.50 -5.54
CA VAL A 75 4.15 2.32 -4.69
C VAL A 75 3.43 2.69 -3.40
N GLN A 76 3.82 3.80 -2.77
CA GLN A 76 3.15 4.29 -1.57
C GLN A 76 1.66 4.56 -1.84
N MET A 77 1.35 5.29 -2.91
CA MET A 77 -0.02 5.63 -3.28
C MET A 77 -0.82 4.38 -3.67
N ALA A 78 -0.22 3.43 -4.41
CA ALA A 78 -0.84 2.15 -4.72
C ALA A 78 -1.23 1.37 -3.45
N CYS A 79 -0.35 1.35 -2.45
CA CYS A 79 -0.63 0.73 -1.15
C CYS A 79 -1.78 1.45 -0.43
N ILE A 80 -1.76 2.79 -0.36
CA ILE A 80 -2.82 3.59 0.28
C ILE A 80 -4.19 3.37 -0.38
N LEU A 81 -4.25 3.35 -1.72
CA LEU A 81 -5.50 3.08 -2.45
C LEU A 81 -6.06 1.71 -2.11
N LEU A 82 -5.19 0.70 -2.04
CA LEU A 82 -5.59 -0.66 -1.72
C LEU A 82 -6.07 -0.79 -0.26
N VAL A 83 -5.43 -0.12 0.69
CA VAL A 83 -5.92 -0.01 2.07
C VAL A 83 -7.29 0.66 2.11
N GLY A 84 -7.50 1.73 1.33
CA GLY A 84 -8.79 2.39 1.21
C GLY A 84 -9.90 1.47 0.70
N HIS A 85 -9.61 0.58 -0.24
CA HIS A 85 -10.54 -0.46 -0.68
C HIS A 85 -10.87 -1.44 0.46
N PHE A 86 -9.87 -2.00 1.13
CA PHE A 86 -10.08 -2.94 2.24
C PHE A 86 -10.89 -2.34 3.39
N TYR A 87 -10.65 -1.06 3.70
CA TYR A 87 -11.33 -0.38 4.79
C TYR A 87 -12.78 0.01 4.45
N ARG A 88 -13.07 0.36 3.19
CA ARG A 88 -14.43 0.73 2.78
C ARG A 88 -15.35 -0.48 2.60
N GLU A 89 -14.82 -1.55 2.03
CA GLU A 89 -15.60 -2.75 1.67
C GLU A 89 -14.84 -4.02 2.11
N PRO A 90 -14.82 -4.32 3.43
CA PRO A 90 -14.03 -5.42 3.96
C PRO A 90 -14.54 -6.82 3.58
N ASP A 91 -15.81 -6.95 3.22
CA ASP A 91 -16.49 -8.21 2.91
C ASP A 91 -17.06 -8.27 1.48
N GLY A 92 -16.79 -7.26 0.65
CA GLY A 92 -17.44 -7.08 -0.64
C GLY A 92 -16.52 -6.57 -1.74
N ASP A 93 -17.11 -6.46 -2.93
CA ASP A 93 -16.52 -5.80 -4.11
C ASP A 93 -17.65 -5.14 -4.91
N ALA A 94 -18.30 -4.15 -4.31
CA ALA A 94 -19.52 -3.56 -4.85
C ALA A 94 -19.27 -2.81 -6.17
N GLU A 95 -18.04 -2.34 -6.39
CA GLU A 95 -17.60 -1.66 -7.61
C GLU A 95 -16.99 -2.60 -8.66
N ASP A 96 -16.96 -3.92 -8.42
CA ASP A 96 -16.27 -4.92 -9.27
C ASP A 96 -14.81 -4.50 -9.54
N ALA A 97 -14.17 -3.98 -8.49
CA ALA A 97 -12.81 -3.48 -8.50
C ALA A 97 -11.79 -4.62 -8.57
N PHE A 98 -12.13 -5.83 -8.12
CA PHE A 98 -11.24 -6.98 -8.09
C PHE A 98 -11.57 -7.98 -9.20
N GLU A 99 -10.64 -8.11 -10.15
CA GLU A 99 -10.67 -9.17 -11.15
C GLU A 99 -9.74 -10.33 -10.73
N HIS A 100 -10.06 -11.57 -11.10
CA HIS A 100 -9.25 -12.73 -10.73
C HIS A 100 -7.77 -12.54 -11.12
N GLY A 101 -6.89 -12.54 -10.11
CA GLY A 101 -5.44 -12.40 -10.30
C GLY A 101 -4.94 -10.96 -10.48
N TYR A 102 -5.82 -9.96 -10.36
CA TYR A 102 -5.50 -8.55 -10.53
C TYR A 102 -5.87 -7.73 -9.28
N LEU A 103 -5.10 -6.67 -9.05
CA LEU A 103 -5.43 -5.63 -8.07
C LEU A 103 -6.43 -4.65 -8.70
N PRO A 104 -7.05 -3.75 -7.90
CA PRO A 104 -7.90 -2.69 -8.45
C PRO A 104 -7.21 -1.88 -9.55
N LYS A 105 -7.96 -1.53 -10.60
CA LYS A 105 -7.44 -0.83 -11.80
C LYS A 105 -6.59 0.42 -11.46
N PRO A 106 -6.99 1.29 -10.51
CA PRO A 106 -6.16 2.43 -10.11
C PRO A 106 -4.80 2.01 -9.55
N VAL A 107 -4.76 0.96 -8.71
CA VAL A 107 -3.54 0.39 -8.13
C VAL A 107 -2.64 -0.17 -9.24
N ILE A 108 -3.22 -0.92 -10.18
CA ILE A 108 -2.50 -1.45 -11.34
C ILE A 108 -1.88 -0.33 -12.18
N SER A 109 -2.63 0.75 -12.43
CA SER A 109 -2.18 1.82 -13.32
C SER A 109 -0.89 2.50 -12.84
N LEU A 110 -0.71 2.60 -11.52
CA LEU A 110 0.49 3.13 -10.87
C LEU A 110 1.65 2.14 -10.95
N LEU A 111 1.38 0.85 -10.72
CA LEU A 111 2.42 -0.19 -10.60
C LEU A 111 2.84 -0.77 -11.94
N TYR A 112 2.03 -0.62 -13.00
CA TYR A 112 2.28 -1.25 -14.29
C TYR A 112 3.66 -0.91 -14.89
N PRO A 113 4.09 0.37 -14.92
CA PRO A 113 5.42 0.73 -15.44
C PRO A 113 6.58 0.19 -14.59
N LEU A 114 6.33 -0.13 -13.32
CA LEU A 114 7.35 -0.64 -12.39
C LEU A 114 7.46 -2.17 -12.45
N ARG A 115 6.35 -2.85 -12.75
CA ARG A 115 6.29 -4.31 -12.87
C ARG A 115 6.99 -4.83 -14.13
N ASP A 116 6.85 -4.12 -15.24
CA ASP A 116 7.48 -4.46 -16.52
C ASP A 116 8.00 -3.16 -17.17
N PRO A 117 9.15 -2.66 -16.70
CA PRO A 117 9.67 -1.39 -17.19
C PRO A 117 10.02 -1.51 -18.67
N ALA A 118 9.56 -0.54 -19.47
CA ALA A 118 10.01 -0.41 -20.84
C ALA A 118 11.55 -0.35 -20.85
N LEU A 119 12.17 -1.16 -21.72
CA LEU A 119 13.63 -1.29 -21.83
C LEU A 119 14.31 0.07 -21.70
N LYS A 120 15.25 0.18 -20.75
CA LYS A 120 16.14 1.33 -20.59
C LYS A 120 17.23 1.32 -21.64
#